data_AF-A0A842JK71-F1
#
_entry.id   AF-A0A842JK71-F1
#
_cell.length_a   1.000
_cell.length_b   1.000
_cell.length_c   1.000
_cell.angle_alpha   90.00
_cell.angle_beta   90.00
_cell.angle_gamma   90.00
#
_symmetry.space_group_name_H-M   'P 1'
#
loop_
_entity.id
_entity.type
_entity.pdbx_description
1 polymer ?
#
loop_
_entity_poly.entity_id
_entity_poly.type
_entity_poly.pdbx_seq_one_letter_code
_entity_poly.pdbx_strand_id
1 'polypeptide(L)' 'MEFHTGDQPGEGRYRCKNCGYVVRITSDTEKLPACPNCGHHDFEKLEDED' A
#
# COMPACT_ATOMS: atom_id res chain seq x y z
N MET A 1 -1.25 7.21 8.28
CA MET A 1 -2.51 7.15 7.49
C MET A 1 -2.78 5.70 7.13
N GLU A 2 -4.06 5.28 7.18
CA GLU A 2 -4.48 3.92 6.83
C GLU A 2 -5.10 3.92 5.44
N PHE A 3 -4.69 2.98 4.60
CA PHE A 3 -5.10 2.88 3.20
C PHE A 3 -5.69 1.51 2.92
N HIS A 4 -6.71 1.45 2.06
CA HIS A 4 -7.38 0.20 1.75
C HIS A 4 -7.23 -0.15 0.27
N THR A 5 -7.52 -1.41 -0.05
CA THR A 5 -7.57 -1.87 -1.44
C THR A 5 -8.59 -1.05 -2.23
N GLY A 6 -8.17 -0.52 -3.39
CA GLY A 6 -8.98 0.34 -4.25
C GLY A 6 -8.77 1.84 -4.01
N ASP A 7 -8.14 2.24 -2.90
CA ASP A 7 -7.74 3.63 -2.70
C ASP A 7 -6.65 4.04 -3.70
N GLN A 8 -6.59 5.33 -3.99
CA GLN A 8 -5.59 5.93 -4.87
C GLN A 8 -4.72 6.89 -4.05
N PRO A 9 -3.79 6.37 -3.23
CA PRO A 9 -3.02 7.15 -2.27
C PRO A 9 -1.82 7.90 -2.87
N GLY A 10 -1.62 7.80 -4.19
CA GLY A 10 -0.46 8.33 -4.89
C GLY A 10 0.75 7.40 -4.88
N GLU A 11 1.85 7.83 -5.49
CA GLU A 11 3.11 7.11 -5.43
C GLU A 11 3.64 6.97 -4.00
N GLY A 12 4.24 5.81 -3.73
CA GLY A 12 4.81 5.50 -2.43
C GLY A 12 4.94 4.01 -2.15
N ARG A 13 5.44 3.71 -0.95
CA ARG A 13 5.52 2.35 -0.41
C ARG A 13 4.42 2.13 0.61
N TYR A 14 3.72 1.02 0.48
CA TYR A 14 2.55 0.67 1.28
C TYR A 14 2.75 -0.70 1.89
N ARG A 15 2.88 -0.76 3.20
CA ARG A 15 3.09 -1.99 3.94
C ARG A 15 1.77 -2.58 4.39
N CYS A 16 1.56 -3.85 4.11
CA CYS A 16 0.40 -4.60 4.58
C CYS A 16 0.46 -4.77 6.09
N LYS A 17 -0.60 -4.38 6.79
CA LYS A 17 -0.66 -4.46 8.27
C LYS A 17 -0.76 -5.89 8.82
N ASN A 18 -1.16 -6.86 7.99
CA ASN A 18 -1.32 -8.26 8.41
C ASN A 18 -0.04 -9.08 8.26
N CYS A 19 0.59 -9.05 7.08
CA CYS A 19 1.78 -9.88 6.79
C CYS A 19 3.08 -9.08 6.66
N GLY A 20 3.03 -7.75 6.65
CA GLY A 20 4.20 -6.89 6.51
C GLY A 20 4.73 -6.74 5.08
N TYR A 21 4.07 -7.32 4.07
CA TYR A 21 4.46 -7.19 2.66
C TYR A 21 4.39 -5.73 2.18
N VAL A 22 5.39 -5.26 1.43
CA VAL A 22 5.44 -3.87 0.93
C VAL A 22 5.06 -3.84 -0.56
N VAL A 23 3.94 -3.20 -0.85
CA VAL A 23 3.50 -2.85 -2.20
C VAL A 23 4.11 -1.49 -2.56
N ARG A 24 4.70 -1.38 -3.74
CA ARG A 24 5.20 -0.12 -4.28
C ARG A 24 4.27 0.37 -5.36
N ILE A 25 3.69 1.54 -5.17
CA ILE A 25 2.87 2.23 -6.17
C ILE A 25 3.77 3.23 -6.89
N THR A 26 3.86 3.09 -8.21
CA THR A 26 4.73 3.91 -9.08
C THR A 26 3.96 4.89 -9.96
N SER A 27 2.65 5.01 -9.78
CA SER A 27 1.83 5.97 -10.50
C SER A 27 0.72 6.49 -9.61
N ASP A 28 0.45 7.79 -9.66
CA ASP A 28 -0.60 8.41 -8.86
C ASP A 28 -2.00 7.94 -9.26
N THR A 29 -2.16 7.41 -10.46
CA THR A 29 -3.41 6.85 -11.00
C THR A 29 -3.64 5.39 -10.64
N GLU A 30 -2.64 4.73 -10.07
CA GLU A 30 -2.73 3.32 -9.69
C GLU A 30 -3.45 3.17 -8.35
N LYS A 31 -4.41 2.25 -8.31
CA LYS A 31 -5.15 1.92 -7.10
C LYS A 31 -4.38 0.87 -6.32
N LEU A 32 -4.42 0.96 -5.00
CA LEU A 32 -3.87 -0.05 -4.10
C LEU A 32 -4.50 -1.42 -4.39
N PRO A 33 -3.71 -2.42 -4.83
CA PRO A 33 -4.22 -3.77 -4.99
C PRO A 33 -4.36 -4.45 -3.61
N ALA A 34 -5.12 -5.55 -3.56
CA ALA A 34 -5.09 -6.45 -2.41
C ALA A 34 -3.68 -7.00 -2.23
N CYS A 35 -3.31 -7.30 -0.98
CA CYS A 35 -1.95 -7.73 -0.66
C CYS A 35 -1.63 -9.04 -1.42
N PRO A 36 -0.64 -9.05 -2.32
CA PRO A 36 -0.36 -10.23 -3.16
C PRO A 36 0.15 -11.43 -2.36
N ASN A 37 0.63 -11.20 -1.14
CA ASN A 37 1.16 -12.25 -0.27
C ASN A 37 0.10 -12.95 0.59
N CYS A 38 -0.94 -12.23 1.04
CA CYS A 38 -1.93 -12.78 1.98
C CYS A 38 -3.40 -12.43 1.67
N GLY A 39 -3.66 -11.60 0.66
CA GLY A 39 -5.00 -11.14 0.28
C GLY A 39 -5.60 -10.11 1.24
N HIS A 40 -4.86 -9.58 2.22
CA HIS A 40 -5.37 -8.55 3.11
C HIS A 40 -5.47 -7.18 2.43
N HIS A 41 -6.39 -6.35 2.90
CA HIS A 41 -6.77 -5.11 2.20
C HIS A 41 -6.27 -3.85 2.90
N ASP A 42 -5.70 -3.95 4.09
CA ASP A 42 -5.28 -2.81 4.90
C ASP A 42 -3.77 -2.59 4.81
N PHE A 43 -3.39 -1.33 4.56
CA PHE A 43 -2.02 -0.89 4.35
C PHE A 43 -1.68 0.39 5.13
N GLU A 44 -0.42 0.52 5.51
CA GLU A 44 0.19 1.75 6.02
C GLU A 44 1.18 2.30 4.99
N LYS A 45 1.13 3.61 4.70
CA LYS A 45 2.17 4.25 3.87
C LYS A 45 3.44 4.36 4.69
N LEU A 46 4.53 3.85 4.14
CA LEU A 46 5.87 4.08 4.64
C LEU A 46 6.33 5.42 4.08
N GLU A 47 6.42 6.41 4.96
CA GLU A 47 7.11 7.67 4.65
C GLU A 47 8.60 7.35 4.66
N ASP A 48 9.27 7.66 3.56
CA ASP A 48 10.72 7.60 3.50
C ASP A 48 11.25 8.77 4.35
N GLU A 49 11.68 8.46 5.58
CA GLU A 49 12.44 9.40 6.38
C GLU A 49 13.82 9.56 5.71
N ASP A 50 14.08 10.74 5.12
CA ASP A 50 15.39 11.22 4.64
C ASP A 50 16.31 11.59 5.81
#